data_AF-A0AA44ZEW7-F1
#
_entry.id   AF-A0AA44ZEW7-F1
#
_cell.length_a   1.000
_cell.length_b   1.000
_cell.length_c   1.000
_cell.angle_alpha   90.00
_cell.angle_beta   90.00
_cell.angle_gamma   90.00
#
_symmetry.space_group_name_H-M   'P 1'
#
loop_
_entity.id
_entity.type
_entity.pdbx_description
1 polymer ?
#
loop_
_entity_poly.entity_id
_entity_poly.type
_entity_poly.pdbx_seq_one_letter_code
_entity_poly.pdbx_strand_id
1 'polypeptide(L)'
;MIIDAEDAREAAEFRAKELEPAAQPWTTMAACYDDMSVDHAAKVLSRDANISTGRNRLFASMAGAGWIYRSGERKQWHAYQTQIDNCRLTHKLSSPFLSHRTGELEAPAPTIRVTMKDLSILHRLLGSTDDLADLIDSDEAAAA
;
A
#
# COMPACT_ATOMS: atom_id res chain seq x y z
N MET A 1 -31.07 28.02 26.00
CA MET A 1 -31.03 27.66 24.57
C MET A 1 -29.76 26.83 24.35
N ILE A 2 -29.81 25.56 24.76
CA ILE A 2 -28.69 24.60 24.72
C ILE A 2 -29.19 23.29 24.06
N ILE A 3 -30.48 22.99 24.26
CA ILE A 3 -31.21 21.87 23.67
C ILE A 3 -31.11 21.87 22.12
N ASP A 4 -31.30 23.01 21.45
CA ASP A 4 -31.23 23.09 19.98
C ASP A 4 -29.84 22.74 19.40
N ALA A 5 -28.77 22.96 20.16
CA ALA A 5 -27.40 22.67 19.72
C ALA A 5 -27.04 21.19 19.88
N GLU A 6 -27.61 20.54 20.90
CA GLU A 6 -27.40 19.12 21.16
C GLU A 6 -28.20 18.25 20.17
N ASP A 7 -29.45 18.62 19.90
CA ASP A 7 -30.31 17.98 18.89
C ASP A 7 -29.73 18.11 17.46
N ALA A 8 -29.15 19.28 17.14
CA ALA A 8 -28.48 19.49 15.85
C ALA A 8 -27.22 18.62 15.71
N ARG A 9 -26.51 18.36 16.82
CA ARG A 9 -25.32 17.50 16.82
C ARG A 9 -25.70 16.03 16.64
N GLU A 10 -26.73 15.55 17.34
CA GLU A 10 -27.25 14.19 17.15
C GLU A 10 -27.76 13.96 15.72
N ALA A 11 -28.49 14.92 15.14
CA ALA A 11 -28.96 14.82 13.76
C ALA A 11 -27.81 14.79 12.73
N ALA A 12 -26.72 15.52 13.00
CA ALA A 12 -25.52 15.49 12.17
C ALA A 12 -24.76 14.16 12.30
N GLU A 13 -24.62 13.64 13.52
CA GLU A 13 -23.98 12.33 13.78
C GLU A 13 -24.75 11.17 13.15
N PHE A 14 -26.09 11.22 13.15
CA PHE A 14 -26.93 10.21 12.50
C PHE A 14 -26.75 10.22 10.98
N ARG A 15 -26.79 11.42 10.36
CA ARG A 15 -26.51 11.57 8.92
C ARG A 15 -25.09 11.14 8.55
N ALA A 16 -24.11 11.40 9.41
CA ALA A 16 -22.74 10.96 9.18
C ALA A 16 -22.65 9.43 9.15
N LYS A 17 -23.29 8.74 10.11
CA LYS A 17 -23.35 7.27 10.16
C LYS A 17 -24.07 6.66 8.95
N GLU A 18 -25.14 7.29 8.46
CA GLU A 18 -25.85 6.83 7.26
C GLU A 18 -25.00 6.95 5.99
N LEU A 19 -24.15 7.98 5.90
CA LEU A 19 -23.30 8.24 4.74
C LEU A 19 -21.96 7.48 4.77
N GLU A 20 -21.52 7.04 5.94
CA GLU A 20 -20.29 6.27 6.14
C GLU A 20 -20.16 5.00 5.25
N PRO A 21 -21.18 4.12 5.14
CA PRO A 21 -21.10 2.96 4.24
C PRO A 21 -21.04 3.34 2.75
N ALA A 22 -21.63 4.48 2.36
CA ALA A 22 -21.56 4.97 0.99
C ALA A 22 -20.21 5.64 0.68
N ALA A 23 -19.55 6.23 1.68
CA ALA A 23 -18.25 6.88 1.55
C ALA A 23 -17.08 5.86 1.52
N GLN A 24 -17.21 4.73 2.23
CA GLN A 24 -16.11 3.76 2.37
C GLN A 24 -15.48 3.25 1.05
N PRO A 25 -16.27 2.91 0.01
CA PRO A 25 -15.72 2.52 -1.28
C PRO A 25 -14.84 3.61 -1.91
N TRP A 26 -15.25 4.88 -1.80
CA TRP A 26 -14.50 6.02 -2.33
C TRP A 26 -13.22 6.29 -1.56
N THR A 27 -13.26 6.20 -0.23
CA THR A 27 -12.06 6.31 0.61
C THR A 27 -11.06 5.20 0.32
N THR A 28 -11.56 3.97 0.15
CA THR A 28 -10.72 2.83 -0.25
C THR A 28 -10.09 3.09 -1.62
N MET A 29 -10.87 3.54 -2.60
CA MET A 29 -10.40 3.78 -3.97
C MET A 29 -9.37 4.93 -4.06
N ALA A 30 -9.56 6.01 -3.30
CA ALA A 30 -8.62 7.11 -3.22
C ALA A 30 -7.26 6.67 -2.65
N ALA A 31 -7.26 5.76 -1.66
CA ALA A 31 -6.03 5.22 -1.09
C ALA A 31 -5.28 4.26 -2.02
N CYS A 32 -5.96 3.68 -3.03
CA CYS A 32 -5.32 2.83 -4.04
C CYS A 32 -4.62 3.62 -5.17
N TYR A 33 -4.86 4.93 -5.30
CA TYR A 33 -4.44 5.71 -6.47
C TYR A 33 -2.97 6.15 -6.43
N ASP A 34 -2.39 6.26 -5.24
CA ASP A 34 -0.97 6.61 -5.10
C ASP A 34 -0.14 5.34 -4.83
N ASP A 35 0.53 4.87 -5.90
CA ASP A 35 1.35 3.68 -5.90
C ASP A 35 2.84 4.03 -6.02
N MET A 36 3.67 3.38 -5.19
CA MET A 36 5.11 3.57 -5.20
C MET A 36 5.85 2.29 -5.57
N SER A 37 7.07 2.46 -6.09
CA SER A 37 7.94 1.31 -6.34
C SER A 37 8.31 0.61 -5.04
N VAL A 38 8.53 -0.71 -5.09
CA VAL A 38 8.98 -1.50 -3.93
C VAL A 38 10.30 -0.95 -3.35
N ASP A 39 11.16 -0.39 -4.21
CA ASP A 39 12.40 0.27 -3.76
C ASP A 39 12.11 1.52 -2.90
N HIS A 40 11.19 2.35 -3.37
CA HIS A 40 10.76 3.55 -2.65
C HIS A 40 10.06 3.17 -1.33
N ALA A 41 9.16 2.19 -1.36
CA ALA A 41 8.49 1.69 -0.16
C ALA A 41 9.48 1.18 0.88
N ALA A 42 10.51 0.43 0.48
CA ALA A 42 11.55 -0.04 1.38
C ALA A 42 12.32 1.12 2.05
N LYS A 43 12.60 2.21 1.30
CA LYS A 43 13.26 3.40 1.83
C LYS A 43 12.38 4.16 2.83
N VAL A 44 11.08 4.28 2.54
CA VAL A 44 10.12 4.90 3.47
C VAL A 44 10.02 4.10 4.76
N LEU A 45 9.86 2.78 4.67
CA LEU A 45 9.78 1.88 5.83
C LEU A 45 11.05 1.89 6.68
N SER A 46 12.22 2.10 6.06
CA SER A 46 13.51 2.14 6.75
C SER A 46 13.80 3.48 7.45
N ARG A 47 12.87 4.43 7.42
CA ARG A 47 12.95 5.64 8.27
C ARG A 47 12.72 5.29 9.74
N ASP A 48 11.95 4.24 10.01
CA ASP A 48 11.79 3.71 11.36
C ASP A 48 13.08 2.99 11.77
N ALA A 49 13.65 3.40 12.90
CA ALA A 49 14.88 2.82 13.45
C ALA A 49 14.75 1.33 13.76
N ASN A 50 13.53 0.84 14.00
CA ASN A 50 13.25 -0.57 14.27
C ASN A 50 13.23 -1.43 13.00
N ILE A 51 13.14 -0.83 11.82
CA ILE A 51 12.97 -1.55 10.55
C ILE A 51 14.19 -1.34 9.65
N SER A 52 15.06 -2.36 9.61
CA SER A 52 16.18 -2.39 8.66
C SER A 52 15.81 -3.22 7.42
N THR A 53 15.05 -2.62 6.51
CA THR A 53 14.67 -3.26 5.25
C THR A 53 15.35 -2.64 4.04
N GLY A 54 15.37 -3.37 2.94
CA GLY A 54 15.87 -2.92 1.65
C GLY A 54 15.03 -3.57 0.57
N ARG A 55 15.10 -3.10 -0.69
CA ARG A 55 14.25 -3.61 -1.78
C ARG A 55 14.17 -5.15 -1.83
N ASN A 56 15.32 -5.83 -1.79
CA ASN A 56 15.36 -7.29 -1.87
C ASN A 56 14.83 -7.98 -0.60
N ARG A 57 15.08 -7.39 0.58
CA ARG A 57 14.54 -7.92 1.85
C ARG A 57 13.02 -7.76 1.90
N LEU A 58 12.50 -6.62 1.43
CA LEU A 58 11.06 -6.38 1.34
C LEU A 58 10.39 -7.36 0.39
N PHE A 59 10.98 -7.68 -0.77
CA PHE A 59 10.50 -8.76 -1.64
C PHE A 59 10.48 -10.12 -0.91
N ALA A 60 11.51 -10.44 -0.12
CA ALA A 60 11.52 -11.68 0.65
C ALA A 60 10.43 -11.71 1.73
N SER A 61 10.24 -10.62 2.47
CA SER A 61 9.18 -10.50 3.49
C SER A 61 7.79 -10.60 2.86
N MET A 62 7.55 -9.92 1.73
CA MET A 62 6.29 -10.02 0.98
C MET A 62 6.04 -11.45 0.46
N ALA A 63 7.08 -12.14 0.02
CA ALA A 63 6.96 -13.54 -0.41
C ALA A 63 6.65 -14.46 0.77
N GLY A 64 7.31 -14.27 1.92
CA GLY A 64 7.07 -15.03 3.14
C GLY A 64 5.67 -14.82 3.72
N ALA A 65 5.11 -13.61 3.57
CA ALA A 65 3.75 -13.29 3.96
C ALA A 65 2.68 -13.72 2.94
N GLY A 66 3.06 -14.35 1.84
CA GLY A 66 2.12 -14.83 0.81
C GLY A 66 1.49 -13.71 -0.01
N TRP A 67 2.19 -12.57 -0.20
CA TRP A 67 1.69 -11.46 -1.02
C TRP A 67 2.10 -11.59 -2.48
N ILE A 68 3.28 -12.16 -2.68
CA ILE A 68 3.89 -12.34 -4.00
C ILE A 68 4.46 -13.74 -4.14
N TYR A 69 4.60 -14.20 -5.37
CA TYR A 69 5.18 -15.50 -5.72
C TYR A 69 6.07 -15.37 -6.95
N ARG A 70 6.90 -16.39 -7.19
CA ARG A 70 7.71 -16.47 -8.41
C ARG A 70 7.08 -17.43 -9.40
N SER A 71 6.97 -17.00 -10.66
CA SER A 71 6.42 -17.81 -11.75
C SER A 71 7.17 -17.60 -13.06
N GLY A 72 6.93 -18.51 -14.01
CA GLY A 72 7.51 -18.50 -15.36
C GLY A 72 9.00 -18.91 -15.42
N GLU A 73 9.51 -19.04 -16.64
CA GLU A 73 10.89 -19.48 -16.91
C GLU A 73 11.94 -18.56 -16.27
N ARG A 74 11.66 -17.25 -16.21
CA ARG A 74 12.54 -16.24 -15.63
C ARG A 74 12.37 -16.04 -14.12
N LYS A 75 11.54 -16.86 -13.46
CA LYS A 75 11.22 -16.77 -12.02
C LYS A 75 10.85 -15.33 -11.59
N GLN A 76 10.03 -14.67 -12.40
CA GLN A 76 9.64 -13.28 -12.19
C GLN A 76 8.67 -13.17 -11.01
N TRP A 77 8.67 -12.04 -10.33
CA TRP A 77 7.76 -11.80 -9.22
C TRP A 77 6.37 -11.42 -9.73
N HIS A 78 5.34 -12.07 -9.19
CA HIS A 78 3.94 -11.79 -9.42
C HIS A 78 3.24 -11.57 -8.09
N ALA A 79 2.24 -10.69 -8.04
CA ALA A 79 1.38 -10.56 -6.86
C ALA A 79 0.24 -11.56 -6.93
N TYR A 80 -0.21 -12.07 -5.79
CA TYR A 80 -1.46 -12.83 -5.74
C TYR A 80 -2.64 -11.91 -6.04
N GLN A 81 -3.62 -12.41 -6.80
CA GLN A 81 -4.83 -11.65 -7.15
C GLN A 81 -5.54 -11.11 -5.90
N THR A 82 -5.56 -11.89 -4.82
CA THR A 82 -6.14 -11.47 -3.53
C THR A 82 -5.52 -10.19 -2.98
N GLN A 83 -4.22 -9.94 -3.21
CA GLN A 83 -3.57 -8.71 -2.76
C GLN A 83 -3.88 -7.52 -3.68
N ILE A 84 -4.14 -7.77 -4.97
CA ILE A 84 -4.58 -6.74 -5.90
C ILE A 84 -6.01 -6.32 -5.55
N ASP A 85 -6.89 -7.29 -5.30
CA ASP A 85 -8.28 -7.04 -4.93
C ASP A 85 -8.40 -6.31 -3.58
N ASN A 86 -7.47 -6.59 -2.65
CA ASN A 86 -7.37 -5.88 -1.38
C ASN A 86 -6.72 -4.49 -1.49
N CYS A 87 -6.36 -4.03 -2.70
CA CYS A 87 -5.60 -2.82 -2.97
C CYS A 87 -4.21 -2.74 -2.32
N ARG A 88 -3.61 -3.88 -1.93
CA ARG A 88 -2.27 -3.95 -1.34
C ARG A 88 -1.15 -3.73 -2.33
N LEU A 89 -1.34 -4.28 -3.52
CA LEU A 89 -0.35 -4.28 -4.57
C LEU A 89 -1.02 -3.92 -5.88
N THR A 90 -0.30 -3.13 -6.69
CA THR A 90 -0.74 -2.78 -8.03
C THR A 90 0.26 -3.34 -9.04
N HIS A 91 -0.22 -3.69 -10.22
CA HIS A 91 0.64 -4.11 -11.34
C HIS A 91 0.73 -3.00 -12.35
N LYS A 92 1.96 -2.55 -12.61
CA LYS A 92 2.25 -1.66 -13.73
C LYS A 92 2.75 -2.49 -14.91
N LEU A 93 1.98 -2.52 -15.99
CA LEU A 93 2.42 -3.14 -17.23
C LEU A 93 3.62 -2.37 -17.78
N SER A 94 4.68 -3.08 -18.15
CA SER A 94 5.85 -2.49 -18.80
C SER A 94 5.77 -2.73 -20.30
N SER A 95 6.34 -1.81 -21.07
CA SER A 95 6.39 -1.92 -22.53
C SER A 95 7.10 -3.21 -22.96
N PRO A 96 6.65 -3.86 -24.05
CA PRO A 96 7.35 -4.99 -24.64
C PRO A 96 8.79 -4.63 -24.99
N PHE A 97 9.71 -5.59 -24.85
CA PHE A 97 11.12 -5.41 -25.19
C PHE A 97 11.60 -6.52 -26.13
N LEU A 98 12.59 -6.19 -26.98
CA LEU A 98 13.22 -7.16 -27.85
C LEU A 98 14.15 -8.05 -27.04
N SER A 99 13.85 -9.34 -26.96
CA SER A 99 14.71 -10.30 -26.27
C SER A 99 15.88 -10.69 -27.16
N HIS A 100 17.11 -10.34 -26.76
CA HIS A 100 18.33 -10.70 -27.50
C HIS A 100 18.55 -12.21 -27.64
N ARG A 101 17.92 -13.02 -26.77
CA ARG A 101 18.05 -14.48 -26.77
C ARG A 101 17.16 -15.14 -27.83
N THR A 102 15.94 -14.64 -28.00
CA THR A 102 14.89 -15.24 -28.84
C THR A 102 14.66 -14.46 -30.13
N GLY A 103 15.11 -13.19 -30.20
CA GLY A 103 14.89 -12.31 -31.35
C GLY A 103 13.47 -11.78 -31.46
N GLU A 104 12.60 -12.09 -30.49
CA GLU A 104 11.18 -11.74 -30.50
C GLU A 104 10.85 -10.60 -29.53
N LEU A 105 9.76 -9.88 -29.81
CA LEU A 105 9.18 -8.89 -28.91
C LEU A 105 8.44 -9.61 -27.78
N GLU A 106 9.02 -9.57 -26.58
CA GLU A 106 8.46 -10.21 -25.40
C GLU A 106 7.83 -9.17 -24.47
N ALA A 107 6.64 -9.47 -23.95
CA ALA A 107 6.04 -8.68 -22.87
C ALA A 107 6.72 -9.06 -21.54
N PRO A 108 7.32 -8.10 -20.81
CA PRO A 108 7.88 -8.36 -19.49
C PRO A 108 6.77 -8.70 -18.47
N ALA A 109 7.12 -9.39 -17.39
CA ALA A 109 6.21 -9.50 -16.25
C ALA A 109 5.80 -8.10 -15.75
N PRO A 110 4.56 -7.95 -15.25
CA PRO A 110 4.12 -6.71 -14.64
C PRO A 110 5.03 -6.32 -13.47
N THR A 111 5.34 -5.03 -13.37
CA THR A 111 6.12 -4.50 -12.25
C THR A 111 5.22 -4.34 -11.03
N ILE A 112 5.61 -4.94 -9.92
CA ILE A 112 4.88 -4.84 -8.65
C ILE A 112 5.08 -3.44 -8.05
N ARG A 113 3.96 -2.85 -7.60
CA ARG A 113 3.85 -1.55 -6.95
C ARG A 113 3.14 -1.71 -5.62
N VAL A 114 3.50 -0.89 -4.64
CA VAL A 114 2.94 -0.88 -3.29
C VAL A 114 2.09 0.37 -3.13
N THR A 115 0.87 0.23 -2.63
CA THR A 115 -0.04 1.35 -2.35
C THR A 115 0.28 1.98 -0.99
N MET A 116 -0.07 3.25 -0.81
CA MET A 116 0.13 3.94 0.48
C MET A 116 -0.62 3.29 1.64
N LYS A 117 -1.86 2.84 1.41
CA LYS A 117 -2.69 2.14 2.42
C LYS A 117 -1.93 1.00 3.09
N ASP A 118 -1.23 0.22 2.29
CA ASP A 118 -0.67 -1.05 2.74
C ASP A 118 0.79 -0.94 3.17
N LEU A 119 1.36 0.26 3.12
CA LEU A 119 2.63 0.58 3.75
C LEU A 119 2.52 0.48 5.28
N SER A 120 1.38 0.85 5.86
CA SER A 120 1.08 0.63 7.30
C SER A 120 1.05 -0.86 7.66
N ILE A 121 0.47 -1.70 6.80
CA ILE A 121 0.41 -3.15 7.03
C ILE A 121 1.80 -3.78 6.91
N LEU A 122 2.60 -3.35 5.92
CA LEU A 122 3.99 -3.78 5.78
C LEU A 122 4.84 -3.36 6.99
N HIS A 123 4.59 -2.18 7.53
CA HIS A 123 5.27 -1.67 8.71
C HIS A 123 4.99 -2.52 9.96
N ARG A 124 3.71 -2.86 10.20
CA ARG A 124 3.31 -3.81 11.27
C ARG A 124 3.88 -5.22 11.04
N LEU A 125 3.87 -5.72 9.80
CA LEU A 125 4.40 -7.04 9.44
C LEU A 125 5.92 -7.13 9.69
N LEU A 126 6.65 -6.03 9.52
CA LEU A 126 8.10 -5.97 9.72
C LEU A 126 8.52 -5.75 11.17
N GLY A 127 7.57 -5.59 12.09
CA GLY A 127 7.82 -5.60 13.54
C GLY A 127 7.66 -4.26 14.25
N SER A 128 7.13 -3.22 13.59
CA SER A 128 6.71 -2.02 14.34
C SER A 128 5.36 -2.24 15.01
N THR A 129 5.22 -1.73 16.24
CA THR A 129 3.97 -1.74 17.01
C THR A 129 3.19 -0.42 16.87
N ASP A 130 3.87 0.66 16.46
CA ASP A 130 3.24 1.96 16.19
C ASP A 130 2.65 2.03 14.79
N ASP A 131 1.54 2.77 14.65
CA ASP A 131 0.96 3.05 13.35
C ASP A 131 1.81 4.09 12.61
N LEU A 132 2.11 3.81 11.33
CA LEU A 132 2.97 4.67 10.51
C LEU A 132 2.43 6.10 10.34
N ALA A 133 1.12 6.31 10.54
CA ALA A 133 0.50 7.63 10.57
C ALA A 133 0.99 8.46 11.78
N ASP A 134 1.11 7.84 12.96
CA ASP A 134 1.56 8.50 14.18
C ASP A 134 3.02 8.96 14.08
N LEU A 135 3.86 8.20 13.34
CA LEU A 135 5.25 8.56 13.06
C LEU A 135 5.39 9.75 12.11
N ILE A 136 4.47 9.91 11.15
CA ILE A 136 4.47 11.03 10.21
C ILE A 136 4.07 12.32 10.93
N ASP A 137 3.04 12.27 11.78
CA ASP A 137 2.57 13.42 12.56
C ASP A 137 3.60 13.86 13.62
N SER A 138 4.33 12.90 14.21
CA SER A 138 5.39 13.17 15.19
C SER A 138 6.56 13.96 14.62
N ASP A 139 6.93 13.71 13.35
CA ASP A 139 8.04 14.38 12.66
C ASP A 139 7.66 15.82 12.26
N GLU A 140 6.38 16.06 11.91
CA GLU A 140 5.86 17.41 11.62
C GLU A 140 5.78 18.27 12.89
N ALA A 141 5.43 17.68 14.03
CA ALA A 141 5.42 18.35 15.32
C ALA A 141 6.84 18.66 15.87
N ALA A 142 7.85 17.87 15.50
CA ALA A 142 9.25 18.11 15.89
C ALA A 142 9.97 19.13 15.00
N ALA A 143 9.41 19.45 13.83
CA ALA A 143 9.95 20.41 12.86
C ALA A 143 9.35 21.82 12.97
N ALA A 144 8.40 22.06 13.89
CA ALA A 144 7.77 23.34 14.18
C ALA A 144 8.31 23.97 15.49
#